data_AF-A0A519Y826-F1
#
_entry.id   AF-A0A519Y826-F1
#
_cell.length_a   1.000
_cell.length_b   1.000
_cell.length_c   1.000
_cell.angle_alpha   90.00
_cell.angle_beta   90.00
_cell.angle_gamma   90.00
#
_symmetry.space_group_name_H-M   'P 1'
#
loop_
_entity.id
_entity.type
_entity.pdbx_description
1 polymer ?
#
loop_
_entity_poly.entity_id
_entity_poly.type
_entity_poly.pdbx_seq_one_letter_code
_entity_poly.pdbx_strand_id
1 'polypeptide(L)'
;MNCKKLFVAFMMASIALTACKKTTAPIEEPAQIVAEDIASFKETASIDLGGETAAEITAYDPLTKKLFVVSNDSGAKVEVLD
;
A
#
# COMPACT_ATOMS: atom_id res chain seq x y z
N MET A 1 -51.50 -18.75 -28.60
CA MET A 1 -50.54 -17.81 -28.01
C MET A 1 -49.16 -18.13 -28.58
N ASN A 2 -48.52 -17.19 -29.30
CA ASN A 2 -47.33 -17.53 -30.09
C ASN A 2 -46.12 -17.73 -29.18
N CYS A 3 -45.70 -18.99 -28.96
CA CYS A 3 -44.62 -19.37 -28.05
C CYS A 3 -43.32 -18.56 -28.25
N LYS A 4 -43.02 -18.14 -29.48
CA LYS A 4 -41.88 -17.27 -29.79
C LYS A 4 -41.96 -15.89 -29.13
N LYS A 5 -43.17 -15.29 -29.05
CA LYS A 5 -43.39 -14.01 -28.37
C LYS A 5 -43.30 -14.14 -26.86
N LEU A 6 -43.73 -15.30 -26.33
CA LEU A 6 -43.62 -15.60 -24.90
C LEU A 6 -42.16 -15.77 -24.47
N PHE A 7 -41.36 -16.45 -25.30
CA PHE A 7 -39.93 -16.67 -25.03
C PHE A 7 -39.12 -15.37 -25.06
N VAL A 8 -39.41 -14.49 -26.03
CA VAL A 8 -38.77 -13.16 -26.12
C VAL A 8 -39.16 -12.28 -24.92
N ALA A 9 -40.43 -12.31 -24.49
CA ALA A 9 -40.86 -11.55 -23.32
C ALA A 9 -40.17 -12.03 -22.02
N PHE A 10 -39.99 -13.35 -21.87
CA PHE A 10 -39.30 -13.92 -20.72
C PHE A 10 -37.81 -13.55 -20.69
N MET A 11 -37.16 -13.58 -21.86
CA MET A 11 -35.76 -13.18 -21.99
C MET A 11 -35.55 -11.68 -21.68
N MET A 12 -36.45 -10.81 -22.15
CA MET A 12 -36.38 -9.37 -21.87
C MET A 12 -36.57 -9.06 -20.37
N ALA A 13 -37.42 -9.82 -19.67
CA ALA A 13 -37.66 -9.68 -18.25
C ALA A 13 -36.43 -10.08 -17.41
N SER A 14 -35.70 -11.12 -17.80
CA SER A 14 -34.48 -11.54 -17.09
C SER A 14 -33.36 -10.49 -17.14
N ILE A 15 -33.20 -9.80 -18.27
CA ILE A 15 -32.18 -8.74 -18.45
C ILE A 15 -32.48 -7.53 -17.58
N ALA A 16 -33.76 -7.20 -17.37
CA ALA A 16 -34.17 -6.08 -16.52
C ALA A 16 -33.92 -6.36 -15.02
N LEU A 17 -33.95 -7.63 -14.60
CA LEU A 17 -33.77 -8.02 -13.19
C LEU A 17 -32.28 -8.17 -12.79
N THR A 18 -31.39 -8.42 -13.75
CA THR A 18 -29.93 -8.49 -13.52
C THR A 18 -29.20 -7.18 -13.82
N ALA A 19 -29.92 -6.11 -14.19
CA ALA A 19 -29.31 -4.81 -14.40
C ALA A 19 -28.76 -4.27 -13.07
N CYS A 20 -27.42 -4.24 -12.95
CA CYS A 20 -26.71 -3.71 -11.79
C CYS A 20 -27.27 -2.34 -11.39
N LYS A 21 -27.75 -2.22 -10.15
CA LYS A 21 -27.93 -0.91 -9.53
C LYS A 21 -26.54 -0.30 -9.35
N LYS A 22 -26.26 0.84 -9.98
CA LYS A 22 -25.10 1.65 -9.63
C LYS A 22 -25.24 2.03 -8.16
N THR A 23 -24.27 1.65 -7.33
CA THR A 23 -24.07 2.25 -6.02
C THR A 23 -23.67 3.70 -6.26
N THR A 24 -24.60 4.62 -5.98
CA THR A 24 -24.41 6.08 -6.09
C THR A 24 -23.89 6.68 -4.78
N ALA A 25 -23.77 5.88 -3.71
CA ALA A 25 -23.12 6.34 -2.49
C ALA A 25 -21.62 6.42 -2.74
N PRO A 26 -20.97 7.59 -2.58
CA PRO A 26 -19.54 7.65 -2.41
C PRO A 26 -19.15 6.66 -1.31
N ILE A 27 -18.12 5.85 -1.55
CA ILE A 27 -17.46 5.09 -0.49
C ILE A 27 -16.66 6.13 0.30
N GLU A 28 -17.35 6.93 1.10
CA GLU A 28 -16.76 7.71 2.18
C GLU A 28 -16.76 6.81 3.41
N GLU A 29 -15.89 5.81 3.43
CA GLU A 29 -15.29 5.51 4.73
C GLU A 29 -14.30 6.65 4.97
N PRO A 30 -14.57 7.57 5.92
CA PRO A 30 -13.52 8.48 6.35
C PRO A 30 -12.39 7.58 6.84
N ALA A 31 -11.27 7.57 6.12
CA ALA A 31 -10.05 6.95 6.59
C ALA A 31 -9.84 7.48 8.02
N GLN A 32 -9.98 6.60 9.02
CA GLN A 32 -9.79 7.00 10.39
C GLN A 32 -8.33 7.41 10.52
N ILE A 33 -8.10 8.73 10.56
CA ILE A 33 -6.77 9.27 10.83
C ILE A 33 -6.55 9.04 12.33
N VAL A 34 -6.02 7.87 12.66
CA VAL A 34 -5.58 7.53 14.02
C VAL A 34 -4.28 8.28 14.26
N ALA A 35 -4.25 9.12 15.29
CA ALA A 35 -3.02 9.79 15.69
C ALA A 35 -2.00 8.75 16.16
N GLU A 36 -0.78 8.82 15.63
CA GLU A 36 0.31 7.95 16.07
C GLU A 36 0.72 8.30 17.50
N ASP A 37 0.93 7.29 18.35
CA ASP A 37 1.41 7.49 19.72
C ASP A 37 2.94 7.61 19.71
N ILE A 38 3.46 8.83 19.83
CA ILE A 38 4.90 9.11 19.88
C ILE A 38 5.57 8.39 21.06
N ALA A 39 4.85 8.18 22.18
CA ALA A 39 5.39 7.49 23.35
C ALA A 39 5.53 5.97 23.15
N SER A 40 4.92 5.42 22.10
CA SER A 40 5.02 3.99 21.78
C SER A 40 6.37 3.61 21.13
N PHE A 41 7.09 4.59 20.56
CA PHE A 41 8.41 4.35 19.97
C PHE A 41 9.47 4.21 21.06
N LYS A 42 10.22 3.10 21.01
CA LYS A 42 11.36 2.86 21.88
C LYS A 42 12.59 2.56 21.02
N GLU A 43 13.65 3.34 21.21
CA GLU A 43 14.95 3.05 20.59
C GLU A 43 15.44 1.68 21.06
N THR A 44 15.84 0.84 20.11
CA THR A 44 16.33 -0.53 20.37
C THR A 44 17.80 -0.70 20.02
N ALA A 45 18.31 0.10 19.10
CA ALA A 45 19.69 0.11 18.67
C ALA A 45 20.03 1.46 18.04
N SER A 46 21.32 1.81 18.07
CA SER A 46 21.89 2.95 17.40
C SER A 46 23.28 2.58 16.90
N ILE A 47 23.65 3.10 15.74
CA ILE A 47 24.96 2.92 15.15
C ILE A 47 25.46 4.26 14.63
N ASP A 48 26.69 4.59 14.99
CA ASP A 48 27.38 5.75 14.44
C ASP A 48 27.96 5.38 13.07
N LEU A 49 27.53 6.11 12.04
CA LEU A 49 27.98 5.93 10.66
C LEU A 49 29.17 6.84 10.34
N GLY A 50 29.55 7.75 11.24
CA GLY A 50 30.70 8.63 11.11
C GLY A 50 30.37 10.02 10.58
N GLY A 51 31.03 10.42 9.48
CA GLY A 51 31.05 11.80 8.99
C GLY A 51 29.69 12.39 8.61
N GLU A 52 29.67 13.71 8.40
CA GLU A 52 28.45 14.50 8.15
C GLU A 52 27.67 14.01 6.90
N THR A 53 28.36 13.38 5.95
CA THR A 53 27.77 12.84 4.72
C THR A 53 27.83 11.31 4.66
N ALA A 54 27.99 10.65 5.80
CA ALA A 54 28.12 9.19 5.88
C ALA A 54 26.80 8.44 5.70
N ALA A 55 25.65 9.12 5.82
CA ALA A 55 24.33 8.49 5.73
C ALA A 55 23.32 9.37 4.97
N GLU A 56 23.31 9.25 3.65
CA GLU A 56 22.31 9.93 2.81
C GLU A 56 21.00 9.13 2.71
N ILE A 57 21.10 7.79 2.58
CA ILE A 57 19.95 6.87 2.45
C ILE A 57 20.27 5.59 3.22
N THR A 58 19.29 5.09 3.98
CA THR A 58 19.40 3.79 4.66
C THR A 58 18.23 2.87 4.30
N ALA A 59 18.50 1.59 4.14
CA ALA A 59 17.49 0.57 3.86
C ALA A 59 17.83 -0.72 4.61
N TYR A 60 16.89 -1.24 5.39
CA TYR A 60 17.03 -2.51 6.11
C TYR A 60 16.32 -3.64 5.38
N ASP A 61 17.03 -4.73 5.09
CA ASP A 61 16.43 -5.96 4.57
C ASP A 61 16.14 -6.93 5.74
N PRO A 62 14.85 -7.18 6.08
CA PRO A 62 14.49 -8.08 7.16
C PRO A 62 14.76 -9.55 6.86
N LEU A 63 14.97 -9.95 5.59
CA LEU A 63 15.30 -11.33 5.21
C LEU A 63 16.77 -11.61 5.49
N THR A 64 17.68 -10.75 5.00
CA THR A 64 19.13 -10.94 5.20
C THR A 64 19.65 -10.31 6.48
N LYS A 65 18.83 -9.53 7.18
CA LYS A 65 19.20 -8.76 8.38
C LYS A 65 20.31 -7.73 8.13
N LYS A 66 20.38 -7.19 6.92
CA LYS A 66 21.45 -6.24 6.52
C LYS A 66 20.90 -4.83 6.41
N LEU A 67 21.69 -3.86 6.86
CA LEU A 67 21.44 -2.43 6.66
C LEU A 67 22.35 -1.92 5.54
N PHE A 68 21.73 -1.40 4.48
CA PHE A 68 22.42 -0.78 3.36
C PHE A 68 22.44 0.74 3.59
N VAL A 69 23.64 1.33 3.56
CA VAL A 69 23.86 2.75 3.81
C VAL A 69 24.53 3.36 2.59
N VAL A 70 23.93 4.41 2.02
CA VAL A 70 24.57 5.24 0.99
C VAL A 70 25.35 6.34 1.68
N SER A 71 26.64 6.41 1.39
CA SER A 71 27.60 7.37 1.95
C SER A 71 28.27 8.15 0.83
N ASN A 72 28.54 9.44 1.07
CA ASN A 72 29.28 10.31 0.17
C ASN A 72 30.53 10.92 0.83
N ASP A 73 30.83 10.52 2.06
CA ASP A 73 31.92 11.08 2.90
C ASP A 73 33.32 10.91 2.30
N SER A 74 33.49 9.92 1.42
CA SER A 74 34.72 9.69 0.65
C SER A 74 34.41 9.41 -0.83
N GLY A 75 33.29 9.96 -1.32
CA GLY A 75 32.70 9.64 -2.61
C GLY A 75 31.54 8.66 -2.49
N ALA A 76 30.69 8.66 -3.53
CA ALA A 76 29.45 7.87 -3.54
C ALA A 76 29.72 6.36 -3.46
N LYS A 77 29.32 5.76 -2.35
CA LYS A 77 29.46 4.32 -2.08
C LYS A 77 28.24 3.78 -1.34
N VAL A 78 28.05 2.46 -1.44
CA VAL A 78 27.07 1.72 -0.67
C VAL A 78 27.81 0.80 0.30
N GLU A 79 27.56 0.98 1.59
CA GLU A 79 28.10 0.16 2.67
C GLU A 79 27.01 -0.80 3.17
N VAL A 80 27.43 -2.00 3.59
CA VAL A 80 26.54 -3.06 4.06
C VAL A 80 26.93 -3.41 5.48
N LEU A 81 26.01 -3.18 6.41
CA LEU A 81 26.18 -3.42 7.84
C LEU A 81 25.31 -4.62 8.24
N ASP A 82 25.79 -5.39 9.23
CA ASP A 82 25.13 -6.58 9.79
C ASP A 82 24.43 -6.28 11.13
#